data_AF-A0A4R4KPD8-F1
#
_entry.id   AF-A0A4R4KPD8-F1
#
_cell.length_a   1.000
_cell.length_b   1.000
_cell.length_c   1.000
_cell.angle_alpha   90.00
_cell.angle_beta   90.00
_cell.angle_gamma   90.00
#
_symmetry.space_group_name_H-M   'P 1'
#
loop_
_entity.id
_entity.type
_entity.pdbx_description
1 polymer ?
#
loop_
_entity_poly.entity_id
_entity_poly.type
_entity_poly.pdbx_seq_one_letter_code
_entity_poly.pdbx_strand_id
1 'polypeptide(L)'
;MRRLGALLLTAAVATLTAAVPTPASAQPQKPAHVRLADERATPETRSLFAYLRAQRGQGVLFGHQQTTEFGLTFDAADGVSSDVRAGVGDYPAVFGWDMSDEGYGSSPGTPEEKFATYVKLVQAAHRVGWAASTRSAPT
;
A
#
# COMPACT_ATOMS: atom_id res chain seq x y z
N MET A 1 -69.79 28.12 9.49
CA MET A 1 -68.83 27.53 8.53
C MET A 1 -67.43 27.94 8.95
N ARG A 2 -66.65 27.05 9.58
CA ARG A 2 -65.27 27.32 10.03
C ARG A 2 -64.30 26.88 8.93
N ARG A 3 -63.45 27.79 8.44
CA ARG A 3 -62.38 27.48 7.49
C ARG A 3 -61.10 27.18 8.29
N LEU A 4 -60.57 25.95 8.18
CA LEU A 4 -59.24 25.60 8.69
C LEU A 4 -58.19 26.13 7.70
N GLY A 5 -57.24 26.93 8.19
CA GLY A 5 -56.00 27.25 7.48
C GLY A 5 -54.94 26.21 7.78
N ALA A 6 -54.32 25.65 6.74
CA ALA A 6 -53.17 24.76 6.87
C ALA A 6 -51.88 25.59 6.96
N LEU A 7 -51.12 25.41 8.04
CA LEU A 7 -49.81 26.03 8.25
C LEU A 7 -48.73 25.07 7.71
N LEU A 8 -48.08 25.44 6.61
CA LEU A 8 -46.91 24.72 6.08
C LEU A 8 -45.66 25.10 6.88
N LEU A 9 -45.11 24.16 7.65
CA LEU A 9 -43.78 24.28 8.24
C LEU A 9 -42.73 23.80 7.22
N THR A 10 -41.94 24.72 6.69
CA THR A 10 -40.72 24.41 5.93
C THR A 10 -39.56 24.23 6.91
N ALA A 11 -39.07 23.00 7.07
CA ALA A 11 -37.82 22.74 7.79
C ALA A 11 -36.62 23.06 6.89
N ALA A 12 -35.77 24.00 7.31
CA ALA A 12 -34.52 24.30 6.63
C ALA A 12 -33.47 23.23 7.00
N VAL A 13 -33.05 22.43 6.02
CA VAL A 13 -31.94 21.48 6.18
C VAL A 13 -30.64 22.24 6.03
N ALA A 14 -29.92 22.45 7.13
CA ALA A 14 -28.57 23.00 7.11
C ALA A 14 -27.58 21.91 6.71
N THR A 15 -27.04 21.99 5.51
CA THR A 15 -25.97 21.09 5.03
C THR A 15 -24.63 21.54 5.62
N LEU A 16 -24.11 20.79 6.61
CA LEU A 16 -22.73 20.93 7.05
C LEU A 16 -21.80 20.38 5.95
N THR A 17 -21.09 21.25 5.25
CA THR A 17 -19.97 20.85 4.39
C THR A 17 -18.74 20.61 5.27
N ALA A 18 -18.45 19.35 5.59
CA ALA A 18 -17.18 18.99 6.21
C ALA A 18 -16.06 19.30 5.21
N ALA A 19 -15.13 20.19 5.59
CA ALA A 19 -13.94 20.47 4.80
C ALA A 19 -13.07 19.21 4.77
N VAL A 20 -12.99 18.56 3.60
CA VAL A 20 -12.10 17.42 3.39
C VAL A 20 -10.66 17.95 3.39
N PRO A 21 -9.78 17.49 4.30
CA PRO A 21 -8.39 17.92 4.29
C PRO A 21 -7.75 17.47 2.98
N THR A 22 -7.17 18.42 2.26
CA THR A 22 -6.42 18.16 1.03
C THR A 22 -5.21 17.29 1.38
N PRO A 23 -4.98 16.14 0.73
CA PRO A 23 -3.78 15.35 0.97
C PRO A 23 -2.57 16.20 0.56
N ALA A 24 -1.63 16.36 1.48
CA ALA A 24 -0.38 17.06 1.22
C ALA A 24 0.32 16.37 0.04
N SER A 25 0.48 17.11 -1.06
CA SER A 25 1.21 16.66 -2.22
C SER A 25 2.64 16.36 -1.79
N ALA A 26 3.11 15.13 -1.96
CA ALA A 26 4.51 14.78 -1.75
C ALA A 26 5.35 15.56 -2.77
N GLN A 27 5.87 16.72 -2.37
CA GLN A 27 6.82 17.48 -3.16
C GLN A 27 8.06 16.61 -3.41
N PRO A 28 8.68 16.66 -4.60
CA PRO A 28 9.93 15.96 -4.86
C PRO A 28 10.98 16.46 -3.86
N GLN A 29 11.27 15.65 -2.84
CA GLN A 29 12.29 16.01 -1.88
C GLN A 29 13.64 15.94 -2.58
N LYS A 30 14.40 17.04 -2.52
CA LYS A 30 15.79 17.10 -2.97
C LYS A 30 16.52 15.89 -2.37
N PRO A 31 17.27 15.06 -3.15
CA PRO A 31 17.83 13.82 -2.64
C PRO A 31 18.65 14.10 -1.39
N ALA A 32 18.16 13.64 -0.23
CA ALA A 32 18.92 13.77 1.00
C ALA A 32 20.24 13.01 0.80
N HIS A 33 21.37 13.63 1.16
CA HIS A 33 22.66 12.96 1.08
C HIS A 33 22.67 11.80 2.10
N VAL A 34 22.41 10.59 1.63
CA VAL A 34 22.36 9.38 2.44
C VAL A 34 23.66 8.59 2.31
N ARG A 35 24.21 8.17 3.45
CA ARG A 35 25.31 7.20 3.50
C ARG A 35 24.72 5.80 3.58
N LEU A 36 24.97 5.00 2.56
CA LEU A 36 24.58 3.59 2.50
C LEU A 36 25.80 2.70 2.78
N ALA A 37 25.54 1.45 3.16
CA ALA A 37 26.61 0.45 3.30
C ALA A 37 27.25 0.10 1.94
N ASP A 38 26.46 0.12 0.86
CA ASP A 38 26.95 0.02 -0.51
C ASP A 38 27.07 1.41 -1.15
N GLU A 39 28.31 1.86 -1.37
CA GLU A 39 28.62 3.14 -2.02
C GLU A 39 28.26 3.17 -3.50
N ARG A 40 27.96 2.02 -4.12
CA ARG A 40 27.56 1.89 -5.52
C ARG A 40 26.08 1.54 -5.71
N ALA A 41 25.28 1.60 -4.64
CA ALA A 41 23.84 1.37 -4.71
C ALA A 41 23.17 2.25 -5.78
N THR A 42 22.15 1.69 -6.43
CA THR A 42 21.45 2.36 -7.54
C THR A 42 20.71 3.62 -7.08
N PRO A 43 20.35 4.53 -8.01
CA PRO A 43 19.54 5.70 -7.67
C PRO A 43 18.23 5.35 -6.95
N GLU A 44 17.56 4.27 -7.35
CA GLU A 44 16.31 3.79 -6.76
C GLU A 44 16.52 3.37 -5.30
N THR A 45 17.57 2.60 -5.02
CA THR A 45 17.90 2.17 -3.65
C THR A 45 18.23 3.37 -2.75
N ARG A 46 18.97 4.36 -3.26
CA ARG A 46 19.25 5.61 -2.53
C ARG A 46 17.99 6.40 -2.25
N SER A 47 17.13 6.53 -3.26
CA SER A 47 15.85 7.23 -3.14
C SER A 47 14.95 6.57 -2.10
N LEU A 48 14.80 5.25 -2.15
CA LEU A 48 14.03 4.48 -1.18
C LEU A 48 14.55 4.69 0.25
N PHE A 49 15.86 4.59 0.46
CA PHE A 49 16.44 4.80 1.80
C PHE A 49 16.27 6.24 2.29
N ALA A 50 16.41 7.24 1.42
CA ALA A 50 16.16 8.63 1.75
C ALA A 50 14.70 8.85 2.17
N TYR A 51 13.74 8.28 1.44
CA TYR A 51 12.32 8.31 1.77
C TYR A 51 12.04 7.67 3.14
N LEU A 52 12.54 6.44 3.38
CA LEU A 52 12.35 5.75 4.67
C LEU A 52 12.91 6.56 5.85
N ARG A 53 14.04 7.24 5.66
CA ARG A 53 14.60 8.14 6.67
C ARG A 53 13.72 9.36 6.93
N ALA A 54 13.16 9.97 5.89
CA ALA A 54 12.30 11.14 6.00
C ALA A 54 10.98 10.83 6.72
N GLN A 55 10.47 9.60 6.57
CA GLN A 55 9.20 9.17 7.15
C GLN A 55 9.28 8.87 8.66
N ARG A 56 10.49 8.76 9.24
CA ARG A 56 10.67 8.48 10.66
C ARG A 56 9.98 9.54 11.53
N GLY A 57 9.11 9.10 12.42
CA GLY A 57 8.36 9.98 13.32
C GLY A 57 7.11 10.63 12.70
N GLN A 58 6.84 10.41 11.41
CA GLN A 58 5.63 10.90 10.73
C GLN A 58 4.53 9.83 10.65
N GLY A 59 4.91 8.55 10.74
CA GLY A 59 3.99 7.42 10.72
C GLY A 59 4.74 6.09 10.69
N VAL A 60 3.99 5.00 10.57
CA VAL A 60 4.52 3.65 10.46
C VAL A 60 4.07 3.05 9.14
N LEU A 61 5.01 2.47 8.39
CA LEU A 61 4.69 1.66 7.21
C LEU A 61 4.27 0.27 7.70
N PHE A 62 3.01 -0.09 7.48
CA PHE A 62 2.52 -1.42 7.79
C PHE A 62 3.12 -2.44 6.83
N GLY A 63 3.60 -3.56 7.36
CA GLY A 63 4.16 -4.66 6.59
C GLY A 63 3.44 -5.98 6.85
N HIS A 64 3.37 -6.83 5.83
CA HIS A 64 2.77 -8.16 5.94
C HIS A 64 3.63 -9.20 5.22
N GLN A 65 3.88 -10.32 5.91
CA GLN A 65 4.71 -11.40 5.39
C GLN A 65 3.91 -12.23 4.39
N GLN A 66 4.53 -12.57 3.25
CA GLN A 66 3.93 -13.44 2.21
C GLN A 66 2.53 -12.98 1.72
N THR A 67 2.31 -11.66 1.70
CA THR A 67 0.98 -11.06 1.54
C THR A 67 0.25 -11.38 0.23
N THR A 68 0.97 -11.82 -0.81
CA THR A 68 0.41 -12.25 -2.10
C THR A 68 0.73 -13.69 -2.47
N GLU A 69 1.32 -14.43 -1.52
CA GLU A 69 1.60 -15.85 -1.68
C GLU A 69 0.58 -16.67 -0.89
N PHE A 70 0.17 -16.17 0.27
CA PHE A 70 -0.76 -16.84 1.16
C PHE A 70 -1.88 -15.94 1.65
N GLY A 71 -3.07 -16.53 1.73
CA GLY A 71 -4.24 -15.90 2.32
C GLY A 71 -5.40 -16.86 2.45
N LEU A 72 -6.43 -16.42 3.17
CA LEU A 72 -7.70 -17.11 3.37
C LEU A 72 -8.74 -16.72 2.32
N THR A 73 -8.54 -15.60 1.62
CA THR A 73 -9.50 -15.06 0.66
C THR A 73 -9.20 -15.41 -0.80
N PHE A 74 -8.13 -16.18 -1.04
CA PHE A 74 -7.69 -16.59 -2.37
C PHE A 74 -6.93 -17.92 -2.33
N ASP A 75 -6.93 -18.65 -3.45
CA ASP A 75 -6.45 -20.05 -3.50
C ASP A 75 -5.08 -20.23 -4.19
N ALA A 76 -4.46 -19.16 -4.68
CA ALA A 76 -3.20 -19.25 -5.42
C ALA A 76 -2.30 -18.02 -5.24
N ALA A 77 -0.97 -18.26 -5.22
CA ALA A 77 0.06 -17.24 -5.23
C ALA A 77 0.20 -16.55 -6.60
N ASP A 78 -0.81 -15.77 -6.99
CA ASP A 78 -0.89 -15.05 -8.27
C ASP A 78 -0.07 -13.74 -8.29
N GLY A 79 0.49 -13.33 -7.14
CA GLY A 79 1.23 -12.08 -6.98
C GLY A 79 0.36 -10.83 -6.94
N VAL A 80 -0.96 -10.97 -6.83
CA VAL A 80 -1.95 -9.88 -6.84
C VAL A 80 -2.95 -10.02 -5.70
N SER A 81 -3.51 -11.19 -5.45
CA SER A 81 -4.47 -11.42 -4.39
C SER A 81 -3.84 -11.23 -3.01
N SER A 82 -4.55 -10.61 -2.07
CA SER A 82 -4.02 -10.34 -0.73
C SER A 82 -5.14 -10.15 0.29
N ASP A 83 -5.05 -10.85 1.42
CA ASP A 83 -6.01 -10.70 2.53
C ASP A 83 -6.02 -9.28 3.10
N VAL A 84 -4.86 -8.61 3.13
CA VAL A 84 -4.77 -7.20 3.57
C VAL A 84 -5.62 -6.33 2.65
N ARG A 85 -5.44 -6.49 1.34
CA ARG A 85 -6.22 -5.73 0.35
C ARG A 85 -7.70 -6.08 0.39
N ALA A 86 -8.05 -7.35 0.57
CA ALA A 86 -9.44 -7.78 0.72
C ALA A 86 -10.09 -7.22 1.99
N GLY A 87 -9.34 -7.11 3.09
CA GLY A 87 -9.84 -6.67 4.39
C GLY A 87 -9.92 -5.14 4.54
N VAL A 88 -8.92 -4.39 4.05
CA VAL A 88 -8.82 -2.94 4.27
C VAL A 88 -8.82 -2.10 2.99
N GLY A 89 -8.91 -2.73 1.81
CA GLY A 89 -9.01 -2.05 0.52
C GLY A 89 -7.67 -1.65 -0.12
N ASP A 90 -6.54 -1.89 0.54
CA ASP A 90 -5.20 -1.55 0.04
C ASP A 90 -4.14 -2.60 0.42
N TYR A 91 -3.03 -2.65 -0.30
CA TYR A 91 -1.89 -3.51 0.02
C TYR A 91 -1.11 -3.02 1.25
N PRO A 92 -0.32 -3.90 1.91
CA PRO A 92 0.65 -3.42 2.89
C PRO A 92 1.69 -2.50 2.21
N ALA A 93 2.22 -1.53 2.94
CA ALA A 93 3.26 -0.66 2.42
C ALA A 93 4.61 -1.39 2.25
N VAL A 94 4.86 -2.41 3.09
CA VAL A 94 6.04 -3.27 3.05
C VAL A 94 5.62 -4.72 2.85
N PHE A 95 6.11 -5.31 1.77
CA PHE A 95 5.89 -6.72 1.47
C PHE A 95 7.07 -7.50 2.04
N GLY A 96 6.78 -8.51 2.85
CA GLY A 96 7.78 -9.45 3.34
C GLY A 96 7.85 -10.68 2.44
N TRP A 97 9.05 -11.26 2.37
CA TRP A 97 9.27 -12.64 1.91
C TRP A 97 10.34 -13.31 2.77
N ASP A 98 10.43 -14.63 2.71
CA ASP A 98 11.50 -15.42 3.35
C ASP A 98 12.11 -16.41 2.35
N MET A 99 13.38 -16.71 2.56
CA MET A 99 14.23 -17.63 1.80
C MET A 99 14.70 -18.82 2.68
N SER A 100 14.17 -19.00 3.88
CA SER A 100 14.70 -19.91 4.91
C SER A 100 14.55 -21.42 4.64
N ASP A 101 13.59 -21.85 3.80
CA ASP A 101 13.42 -23.26 3.39
C ASP A 101 14.10 -23.57 2.05
N GLU A 102 15.42 -23.38 1.96
CA GLU A 102 16.20 -23.49 0.71
C GLU A 102 15.93 -22.39 -0.34
N GLY A 103 15.24 -21.29 0.01
CA GLY A 103 15.38 -20.05 -0.76
C GLY A 103 14.12 -19.43 -1.36
N TYR A 104 12.94 -20.06 -1.27
CA TYR A 104 11.97 -19.82 -2.32
C TYR A 104 10.48 -19.73 -1.97
N GLY A 105 10.16 -19.41 -0.72
CA GLY A 105 8.77 -19.46 -0.26
C GLY A 105 8.19 -20.87 -0.34
N SER A 106 6.91 -21.00 -0.05
CA SER A 106 6.23 -22.31 -0.03
C SER A 106 5.68 -22.71 -1.40
N SER A 107 6.10 -21.99 -2.44
CA SER A 107 5.75 -22.28 -3.82
C SER A 107 6.21 -23.71 -4.20
N PRO A 108 5.37 -24.49 -4.91
CA PRO A 108 5.73 -25.85 -5.33
C PRO A 108 6.81 -25.83 -6.42
N GLY A 109 7.56 -26.93 -6.58
CA GLY A 109 8.52 -27.12 -7.67
C GLY A 109 9.96 -27.33 -7.24
N THR A 110 10.86 -27.32 -8.22
CA THR A 110 12.32 -27.38 -8.06
C THR A 110 12.88 -26.06 -7.52
N PRO A 111 14.08 -26.05 -6.91
CA PRO A 111 14.75 -24.83 -6.47
C PRO A 111 14.69 -23.66 -7.47
N GLU A 112 15.00 -23.92 -8.74
CA GLU A 112 15.02 -22.89 -9.79
C GLU A 112 13.61 -22.34 -10.09
N GLU A 113 12.59 -23.20 -10.16
CA GLU A 113 11.20 -22.79 -10.39
C GLU A 113 10.67 -21.94 -9.24
N LYS A 114 11.04 -22.32 -8.01
CA LYS A 114 10.65 -21.55 -6.84
C LYS A 114 11.39 -20.19 -6.81
N PHE A 115 12.66 -20.10 -7.23
CA PHE A 115 13.36 -18.82 -7.40
C PHE A 115 12.68 -17.92 -8.42
N ALA A 116 12.32 -18.48 -9.56
CA ALA A 116 11.62 -17.76 -10.61
C ALA A 116 10.27 -17.22 -10.09
N THR A 117 9.58 -17.99 -9.26
CA THR A 117 8.35 -17.55 -8.59
C THR A 117 8.62 -16.41 -7.61
N TYR A 118 9.63 -16.54 -6.76
CA TYR A 118 10.05 -15.47 -5.84
C TYR A 118 10.34 -14.15 -6.59
N VAL A 119 11.13 -14.20 -7.67
CA VAL A 119 11.45 -13.01 -8.49
C VAL A 119 10.18 -12.40 -9.07
N LYS A 120 9.24 -13.21 -9.57
CA LYS A 120 7.96 -12.72 -10.10
C LYS A 120 7.14 -12.00 -9.03
N LEU A 121 7.09 -12.53 -7.80
CA LEU A 121 6.35 -11.93 -6.68
C LEU A 121 6.96 -10.57 -6.29
N VAL A 122 8.29 -10.49 -6.18
CA VAL A 122 8.99 -9.22 -5.88
C VAL A 122 8.76 -8.18 -6.98
N GLN A 123 8.81 -8.59 -8.24
CA GLN A 123 8.51 -7.70 -9.37
C GLN A 123 7.05 -7.24 -9.39
N ALA A 124 6.11 -8.13 -9.02
CA ALA A 124 4.70 -7.78 -8.91
C ALA A 124 4.45 -6.75 -7.82
N ALA A 125 5.04 -6.95 -6.64
CA ALA A 125 5.03 -5.97 -5.57
C ALA A 125 5.57 -4.61 -6.05
N HIS A 126 6.72 -4.61 -6.76
CA HIS A 126 7.30 -3.39 -7.32
C HIS A 126 6.34 -2.63 -8.24
N ARG A 127 5.59 -3.34 -9.09
CA ARG A 127 4.61 -2.72 -9.98
C ARG A 127 3.41 -2.11 -9.24
N VAL A 128 2.95 -2.71 -8.15
CA VAL A 128 1.86 -2.13 -7.33
C VAL A 128 2.37 -1.03 -6.39
N GLY A 129 3.70 -0.81 -6.35
CA GLY A 129 4.32 0.36 -5.76
C GLY A 129 4.58 0.25 -4.26
N TRP A 130 4.90 -0.96 -3.78
CA TRP A 130 5.46 -1.13 -2.43
C TRP A 130 6.65 -0.17 -2.21
N ALA A 131 6.61 0.49 -1.05
CA ALA A 131 7.50 1.56 -0.61
C ALA A 131 7.77 2.76 -1.57
N ALA A 132 6.83 3.11 -2.47
CA ALA A 132 6.75 4.46 -3.06
C ALA A 132 5.38 4.88 -3.65
N SER A 133 4.31 4.09 -3.55
CA SER A 133 3.02 4.42 -4.15
C SER A 133 1.93 4.57 -3.09
N THR A 134 1.83 5.77 -2.50
CA THR A 134 0.52 6.26 -2.05
C THR A 134 -0.25 6.67 -3.29
N ARG A 135 -0.86 5.72 -4.01
CA ARG A 135 -1.78 6.06 -5.10
C ARG A 135 -3.19 5.85 -4.58
N SER A 136 -3.82 6.96 -4.19
CA SER A 136 -5.24 7.02 -3.89
C SER A 136 -6.01 6.41 -5.06
N ALA A 137 -6.80 5.38 -4.81
CA ALA A 137 -7.71 4.84 -5.82
C ALA A 137 -8.74 5.93 -6.22
N PRO A 138 -9.13 6.03 -7.50
CA PRO A 138 -10.25 6.87 -7.88
C PRO A 138 -11.55 6.24 -7.36
N THR A 139 -12.40 7.08 -6.76
CA THR A 139 -13.75 6.78 -6.30
C THR A 139 -14.68 6.36 -7.43
#